data_AF-A0A7J4V9T8-F1
#
_entry.id   AF-A0A7J4V9T8-F1
#
_cell.length_a   1.000
_cell.length_b   1.000
_cell.length_c   1.000
_cell.angle_alpha   90.00
_cell.angle_beta   90.00
_cell.angle_gamma   90.00
#
_symmetry.space_group_name_H-M   'P 1'
#
loop_
_entity.id
_entity.type
_entity.pdbx_description
1 polymer ?
#
loop_
_entity_poly.entity_id
_entity_poly.type
_entity_poly.pdbx_seq_one_letter_code
_entity_poly.pdbx_strand_id
1 'polypeptide(L)'
;MYHFLAAYYFQIKMTAHAAEHIETAISLGATMTGTWELGAMIYEKMKDMSRLERLCRKYIAEDNEPSPVIFNALARAVLEKNKYSEAEGYLRSSLAIDPNDRDTIELMNMLNKKRDDDLVKDI
;
A
#
# COMPACT_ATOMS: atom_id res chain seq x y z
N MET A 1 6.68 -9.47 -18.80
CA MET A 1 5.76 -8.90 -19.83
C MET A 1 4.55 -8.22 -19.17
N TYR A 2 3.82 -8.91 -18.29
CA TYR A 2 2.60 -8.36 -17.66
C TYR A 2 2.82 -7.11 -16.80
N HIS A 3 3.96 -6.96 -16.12
CA HIS A 3 4.32 -5.72 -15.42
C HIS A 3 4.28 -4.49 -16.35
N PHE A 4 4.96 -4.57 -17.50
CA PHE A 4 5.02 -3.46 -18.46
C PHE A 4 3.65 -3.16 -19.08
N LEU A 5 2.85 -4.21 -19.29
CA LEU A 5 1.49 -4.05 -19.79
C LEU A 5 0.59 -3.36 -18.75
N ALA A 6 0.68 -3.76 -17.48
CA ALA A 6 0.00 -3.09 -16.38
C ALA A 6 0.41 -1.61 -16.27
N ALA A 7 1.72 -1.33 -16.35
CA ALA A 7 2.25 0.03 -16.31
C ALA A 7 1.74 0.87 -17.47
N TYR A 8 1.70 0.31 -18.69
CA TYR A 8 1.15 0.97 -19.87
C TYR A 8 -0.33 1.31 -19.70
N TYR A 9 -1.16 0.34 -19.31
CA TYR A 9 -2.59 0.56 -19.07
C TYR A 9 -2.84 1.58 -17.94
N PHE A 10 -2.01 1.56 -16.90
CA PHE A 10 -2.08 2.54 -15.82
C PHE A 10 -1.79 3.94 -16.31
N GLN A 11 -0.76 4.11 -17.16
CA GLN A 11 -0.38 5.38 -17.76
C GLN A 11 -1.51 5.97 -18.62
N ILE A 12 -2.21 5.15 -19.41
CA ILE A 12 -3.37 5.58 -20.21
C ILE A 12 -4.69 5.62 -19.41
N LYS A 13 -4.61 5.57 -18.07
CA LYS A 13 -5.74 5.66 -17.12
C LYS A 13 -6.78 4.54 -17.22
N MET A 14 -6.44 3.42 -17.86
CA MET A 14 -7.27 2.22 -17.90
C MET A 14 -6.97 1.35 -16.68
N THR A 15 -7.33 1.84 -15.50
CA THR A 15 -6.97 1.25 -14.20
C THR A 15 -7.48 -0.18 -14.00
N ALA A 16 -8.66 -0.53 -14.53
CA ALA A 16 -9.19 -1.89 -14.46
C ALA A 16 -8.34 -2.90 -15.24
N HIS A 17 -7.88 -2.53 -16.44
CA HIS A 17 -7.00 -3.39 -17.26
C HIS A 17 -5.61 -3.49 -16.62
N ALA A 18 -5.12 -2.38 -16.04
CA ALA A 18 -3.88 -2.39 -15.28
C ALA A 18 -3.93 -3.39 -14.10
N ALA A 19 -5.06 -3.42 -13.37
CA ALA A 19 -5.26 -4.34 -12.26
C ALA A 19 -5.28 -5.81 -12.72
N GLU A 20 -5.94 -6.13 -13.83
CA GLU A 20 -5.95 -7.50 -14.36
C GLU A 20 -4.53 -8.00 -14.70
N HIS A 21 -3.72 -7.13 -15.33
CA HIS A 21 -2.35 -7.48 -15.69
C HIS A 21 -1.41 -7.55 -14.48
N ILE A 22 -1.64 -6.75 -13.44
CA ILE A 22 -0.85 -6.87 -12.21
C ILE A 22 -1.19 -8.14 -11.44
N GLU A 23 -2.47 -8.51 -11.37
CA GLU A 23 -2.92 -9.77 -10.77
C GLU A 23 -2.31 -10.98 -11.50
N THR A 24 -2.25 -10.92 -12.83
CA THR A 24 -1.60 -11.94 -13.66
C THR A 24 -0.08 -11.98 -13.45
N ALA A 25 0.58 -10.83 -13.36
CA ALA A 25 2.02 -10.79 -13.12
C ALA A 25 2.38 -11.47 -11.79
N ILE A 26 1.61 -11.17 -10.74
CA ILE A 26 1.82 -11.72 -9.39
C ILE A 26 1.48 -13.21 -9.34
N SER A 27 0.41 -13.66 -9.99
CA SER A 27 0.05 -15.09 -10.01
C SER A 27 1.09 -15.96 -10.72
N LEU A 28 1.85 -15.38 -11.66
CA LEU A 28 2.97 -16.02 -12.34
C LEU A 28 4.30 -15.97 -11.55
N GLY A 29 4.28 -15.52 -10.30
CA GLY A 29 5.47 -15.47 -9.44
C GLY A 29 6.35 -14.25 -9.67
N ALA A 30 5.74 -13.06 -9.72
CA ALA A 30 6.50 -11.81 -9.82
C ALA A 30 7.45 -11.64 -8.62
N THR A 31 8.76 -11.61 -8.89
CA THR A 31 9.81 -11.41 -7.87
C THR A 31 10.23 -9.96 -7.71
N MET A 32 9.83 -9.09 -8.63
CA MET A 32 10.23 -7.69 -8.64
C MET A 32 9.32 -6.86 -7.74
N THR A 33 9.89 -6.25 -6.70
CA THR A 33 9.25 -5.29 -5.77
C THR A 33 8.39 -4.26 -6.50
N GLY A 34 8.91 -3.65 -7.56
CA GLY A 34 8.18 -2.66 -8.37
C GLY A 34 6.88 -3.17 -9.02
N THR A 35 6.70 -4.48 -9.19
CA THR A 35 5.40 -5.04 -9.63
C THR A 35 4.35 -4.95 -8.54
N TRP A 36 4.74 -5.22 -7.31
CA TRP A 36 3.86 -5.15 -6.16
C TRP A 36 3.53 -3.70 -5.80
N GLU A 37 4.53 -2.82 -5.85
CA GLU A 37 4.34 -1.38 -5.65
C GLU A 37 3.39 -0.79 -6.69
N LEU A 38 3.56 -1.15 -7.97
CA LEU A 38 2.62 -0.74 -9.02
C LEU A 38 1.20 -1.26 -8.74
N GLY A 39 1.07 -2.50 -8.26
CA GLY A 39 -0.24 -3.05 -7.85
C GLY A 39 -0.88 -2.26 -6.72
N ALA A 40 -0.08 -1.87 -5.72
CA ALA A 40 -0.55 -1.03 -4.61
C ALA A 40 -1.06 0.32 -5.13
N MET A 41 -0.28 1.00 -5.98
CA MET A 41 -0.68 2.26 -6.61
C MET A 41 -1.96 2.14 -7.45
N ILE A 42 -2.12 1.03 -8.18
CA ILE A 42 -3.33 0.77 -8.98
C ILE A 42 -4.56 0.63 -8.07
N TYR A 43 -4.48 -0.19 -7.01
CA TYR A 43 -5.60 -0.37 -6.09
C TYR A 43 -5.93 0.88 -5.27
N GLU A 44 -4.92 1.66 -4.88
CA GLU A 44 -5.13 2.98 -4.27
C GLU A 44 -5.87 3.92 -5.22
N LYS A 45 -5.47 3.96 -6.49
CA LYS A 45 -6.14 4.80 -7.50
C LYS A 45 -7.60 4.39 -7.71
N MET A 46 -7.89 3.10 -7.60
CA MET A 46 -9.24 2.54 -7.66
C MET A 46 -10.04 2.75 -6.37
N LYS A 47 -9.40 3.21 -5.29
CA LYS A 47 -9.95 3.25 -3.92
C LYS A 47 -10.38 1.88 -3.40
N ASP A 48 -9.84 0.80 -3.95
CA ASP A 48 -10.12 -0.56 -3.51
C ASP A 48 -9.18 -0.95 -2.36
N MET A 49 -9.45 -0.38 -1.19
CA MET A 49 -8.62 -0.57 0.01
C MET A 49 -8.60 -2.03 0.48
N SER A 50 -9.61 -2.83 0.12
CA SER A 50 -9.68 -4.25 0.46
C SER A 50 -8.71 -5.08 -0.38
N ARG A 51 -8.62 -4.81 -1.69
CA ARG A 51 -7.60 -5.45 -2.54
C ARG A 51 -6.20 -4.96 -2.21
N LEU A 52 -6.04 -3.67 -1.92
CA LEU A 52 -4.78 -3.09 -1.49
C LEU A 52 -4.22 -3.79 -0.25
N GLU A 53 -5.02 -3.91 0.82
CA GLU A 53 -4.58 -4.58 2.05
C GLU A 53 -4.17 -6.03 1.78
N ARG A 54 -4.97 -6.78 1.01
CA ARG A 54 -4.68 -8.17 0.68
C ARG A 54 -3.37 -8.31 -0.11
N LEU A 55 -3.15 -7.43 -1.08
CA LEU A 55 -1.93 -7.39 -1.88
C LEU A 55 -0.70 -7.16 -0.99
N CYS A 56 -0.72 -6.12 -0.16
CA CYS A 56 0.42 -5.77 0.70
C CYS A 56 0.69 -6.85 1.76
N ARG A 57 -0.35 -7.46 2.34
CA ARG A 57 -0.16 -8.59 3.27
C ARG A 57 0.44 -9.80 2.58
N LYS A 58 0.01 -10.10 1.35
CA LYS A 58 0.59 -11.19 0.55
C LYS A 58 2.07 -10.93 0.25
N TYR A 59 2.41 -9.70 -0.12
CA TYR A 59 3.81 -9.28 -0.35
C TYR A 59 4.71 -9.59 0.84
N ILE A 60 4.29 -9.19 2.04
CA ILE A 60 5.03 -9.42 3.29
C ILE A 60 5.11 -10.91 3.63
N ALA A 61 4.03 -11.67 3.40
CA ALA A 61 3.99 -13.10 3.69
C ALA A 61 4.86 -13.96 2.75
N GLU A 62 5.13 -13.47 1.53
CA GLU A 62 6.00 -14.14 0.56
C GLU A 62 7.49 -13.75 0.71
N ASP A 63 7.87 -13.08 1.80
CA ASP A 63 9.25 -12.69 2.13
C ASP A 63 9.95 -11.91 1.00
N ASN A 64 9.18 -11.07 0.30
CA ASN A 64 9.72 -10.14 -0.69
C ASN A 64 10.58 -9.07 0.01
N GLU A 65 11.46 -8.42 -0.76
CA GLU A 65 12.32 -7.35 -0.25
C GLU A 65 11.52 -6.25 0.47
N PRO A 66 11.91 -5.79 1.67
CA PRO A 66 11.15 -4.76 2.38
C PRO A 66 10.98 -3.48 1.53
N SER A 67 9.75 -2.94 1.46
CA SER A 67 9.44 -1.74 0.68
C SER A 67 8.67 -0.72 1.51
N PRO A 68 9.19 0.53 1.64
CA PRO A 68 8.47 1.64 2.27
C PRO A 68 7.08 1.87 1.65
N VAL A 69 7.00 1.78 0.33
CA VAL A 69 5.75 1.98 -0.44
C VAL A 69 4.69 0.97 -0.02
N ILE A 70 5.06 -0.31 0.11
CA ILE A 70 4.13 -1.37 0.52
C ILE A 70 3.67 -1.18 1.97
N PHE A 71 4.59 -0.84 2.88
CA PHE A 71 4.25 -0.58 4.28
C PHE A 71 3.33 0.65 4.42
N ASN A 72 3.60 1.73 3.70
CA ASN A 72 2.75 2.93 3.68
C ASN A 72 1.36 2.64 3.11
N ALA A 73 1.29 1.89 2.01
CA ALA A 73 0.02 1.49 1.40
C ALA A 73 -0.82 0.62 2.36
N LEU A 74 -0.18 -0.32 3.06
CA LEU A 74 -0.86 -1.14 4.06
C LEU A 74 -1.31 -0.30 5.26
N ALA A 75 -0.48 0.63 5.74
CA ALA A 75 -0.84 1.56 6.80
C ALA A 75 -2.08 2.38 6.42
N ARG A 76 -2.14 2.95 5.21
CA ARG A 76 -3.35 3.64 4.71
C ARG A 76 -4.58 2.75 4.72
N ALA A 77 -4.47 1.53 4.20
CA ALA A 77 -5.60 0.60 4.13
C ALA A 77 -6.16 0.24 5.51
N VAL A 78 -5.30 0.10 6.53
CA VAL A 78 -5.74 -0.19 7.91
C VAL A 78 -6.16 1.06 8.69
N LEU A 79 -5.65 2.25 8.35
CA LEU A 79 -6.11 3.54 8.89
C LEU A 79 -7.55 3.87 8.49
N GLU A 80 -7.99 3.48 7.29
CA GLU A 80 -9.40 3.58 6.87
C GLU A 80 -10.33 2.75 7.77
N LYS A 81 -9.78 1.71 8.42
CA LYS A 81 -10.49 0.84 9.37
C LYS A 81 -10.27 1.23 10.83
N ASN A 82 -9.71 2.42 11.08
CA ASN A 82 -9.37 2.95 12.41
C ASN A 82 -8.44 2.03 13.23
N LYS A 83 -7.67 1.16 12.58
CA LYS A 83 -6.71 0.26 13.25
C LYS A 83 -5.38 0.99 13.51
N TYR A 84 -5.41 1.96 14.42
CA TYR A 84 -4.29 2.89 14.65
C TYR A 84 -2.98 2.19 15.04
N SER A 85 -3.02 1.24 15.98
CA SER A 85 -1.82 0.53 16.42
C SER A 85 -1.19 -0.31 15.30
N GLU A 86 -2.02 -0.90 14.43
CA GLU A 86 -1.53 -1.69 13.30
C GLU A 86 -0.88 -0.78 12.25
N ALA A 87 -1.52 0.34 11.93
CA ALA A 87 -0.95 1.36 11.03
C ALA A 87 0.41 1.87 11.51
N GLU A 88 0.51 2.20 12.80
CA GLU A 88 1.75 2.71 13.40
C GLU A 88 2.90 1.69 13.26
N GLY A 89 2.62 0.40 13.45
CA GLY A 89 3.60 -0.67 13.28
C GLY A 89 4.16 -0.74 11.85
N TYR A 90 3.30 -0.63 10.83
CA TYR A 90 3.76 -0.60 9.44
C TYR A 90 4.54 0.67 9.10
N LEU A 91 4.09 1.84 9.57
CA LEU A 91 4.81 3.10 9.34
C LEU A 91 6.20 3.09 10.02
N ARG A 92 6.33 2.49 11.20
CA ARG A 92 7.64 2.27 11.84
C ARG A 92 8.54 1.34 11.03
N SER A 93 7.97 0.32 10.41
CA SER A 93 8.70 -0.59 9.53
C SER A 93 9.19 0.13 8.26
N SER A 94 8.37 1.03 7.71
CA SER A 94 8.74 1.91 6.60
C SER A 94 9.90 2.86 6.98
N LEU A 95 9.80 3.57 8.12
CA LEU A 95 10.86 4.46 8.62
C LEU A 95 12.17 3.72 8.98
N ALA A 96 12.11 2.43 9.29
CA ALA A 96 13.31 1.64 9.53
C ALA A 96 14.12 1.40 8.25
N ILE A 97 13.46 1.44 7.08
CA ILE A 97 14.09 1.30 5.76
C ILE A 97 14.56 2.67 5.26
N ASP A 98 13.67 3.66 5.27
CA ASP A 98 13.99 5.04 4.95
C ASP A 98 13.47 5.98 6.06
N PRO A 99 14.35 6.41 6.98
CA PRO A 99 14.00 7.32 8.06
C PRO A 99 13.48 8.69 7.61
N ASN A 100 13.74 9.08 6.35
CA ASN A 100 13.35 10.36 5.80
C ASN A 100 12.24 10.23 4.75
N ASP A 101 11.59 9.06 4.65
CA ASP A 101 10.50 8.86 3.69
C ASP A 101 9.35 9.82 4.01
N ARG A 102 9.15 10.77 3.10
CA ARG A 102 8.22 11.88 3.30
C ARG A 102 6.78 11.40 3.42
N ASP A 103 6.38 10.41 2.62
CA ASP A 103 5.03 9.85 2.65
C ASP A 103 4.75 9.18 4.01
N THR A 104 5.72 8.42 4.53
CA THR A 104 5.62 7.79 5.85
C THR A 104 5.45 8.82 6.97
N ILE A 105 6.24 9.90 6.94
CA ILE A 105 6.17 10.98 7.93
C ILE A 105 4.79 11.68 7.85
N GLU A 106 4.31 11.97 6.64
CA GLU A 106 2.98 12.57 6.44
C GLU A 106 1.87 11.65 6.97
N LEU A 107 1.94 10.34 6.71
CA LEU A 107 0.98 9.35 7.23
C LEU A 107 1.01 9.20 8.75
N MET A 108 2.19 9.26 9.37
CA MET A 108 2.31 9.25 10.84
C MET A 108 1.60 10.46 11.47
N ASN A 109 1.77 11.64 10.87
CA ASN A 109 1.08 12.85 11.31
C ASN A 109 -0.45 12.72 11.14
N MET A 110 -0.89 12.17 10.00
CA MET A 110 -2.32 11.89 9.75
C MET A 110 -2.91 10.88 10.75
N LEU A 111 -2.16 9.81 11.08
CA LEU A 111 -2.55 8.81 12.06
C LEU A 111 -2.78 9.45 13.43
N ASN A 112 -1.81 10.23 13.91
CA ASN A 112 -1.91 10.88 15.22
C ASN A 112 -3.12 11.80 15.29
N LYS A 113 -3.32 12.64 14.27
CA LYS A 113 -4.49 13.52 14.19
C LYS A 113 -5.80 12.75 14.20
N LYS A 114 -5.94 11.70 13.38
CA LYS A 114 -7.18 10.93 13.29
C LYS A 114 -7.50 10.19 14.59
N ARG A 115 -6.48 9.67 15.27
CA ARG A 115 -6.60 9.04 16.60
C ARG A 115 -7.10 10.04 17.64
N ASP A 116 -6.52 11.23 17.67
CA ASP A 116 -6.91 12.29 18.62
C ASP A 116 -8.34 12.78 18.34
N ASP A 117 -8.70 13.00 17.06
CA ASP A 117 -10.04 13.41 16.64
C ASP A 117 -11.12 12.39 17.03
N ASP A 118 -10.82 11.09 16.98
CA ASP A 118 -11.76 10.04 17.40
C ASP A 118 -11.88 9.94 18.92
N LEU A 119 -10.79 10.13 19.68
CA LEU A 119 -10.84 10.16 21.14
C LEU A 119 -11.72 11.31 21.69
N VAL A 120 -11.78 12.43 20.98
CA VAL A 120 -12.62 13.59 21.37
C VAL A 120 -14.11 13.36 21.08
N LYS A 121 -14.47 12.50 20.11
CA LYS A 121 -15.88 12.21 19.77
C LYS A 121 -16.58 11.29 20.78
N ASP A 122 -15.82 10.57 21.59
CA ASP A 122 -16.33 9.64 22.58
C ASP A 122 -16.61 10.30 23.96
N ILE A 123 -16.54 11.65 24.03
CA ILE A 123 -16.80 12.48 25.22
C ILE A 123 -18.10 13.28 25.02
#